data_AF-A0A7Y5TIR3-F1
#
_entry.id   AF-A0A7Y5TIR3-F1
#
_cell.length_a   1.000
_cell.length_b   1.000
_cell.length_c   1.000
_cell.angle_alpha   90.00
_cell.angle_beta   90.00
_cell.angle_gamma   90.00
#
_symmetry.space_group_name_H-M   'P 1'
#
loop_
_entity.id
_entity.type
_entity.pdbx_description
1 polymer ?
#
loop_
_entity_poly.entity_id
_entity_poly.type
_entity_poly.pdbx_seq_one_letter_code
_entity_poly.pdbx_strand_id
1 'polypeptide(L)'
;MTSPLPDKAADTTAEQPWPVRVLSLKISDYVDRMSQLWVEGQVVQFNPRGGTAFLTLRDPDVDMSLSVSVPMNAVNAMPIPLAQGARVVLQAKPTFWTKRGTLQLEARQIRPVGIGDLLARVEILKRTLAAEGVFDAERKRPIPFLPRRVGLVTGRNSAAEKDVVENARRRWPAVAFEIREVAVQGSSAVTEVVAALRELDALPTVDVIVIARGGGALEELLPFSNEAMIRAVAEARTPVISAIGHDVDQPLLDLVADWRASTPTDAGKKVVPDAARERSTVDGARDRLRRALVRRVESERSGLRALVSRPVMADPVALVRARRQEVAALRSRATTRIEARLHRAADQTEHLRRQVLALSPQSTLERGYAVVQHRDGRIVMDRDDVGVGELLRVRVARGDFGVRPVGDGADDAPEPRTTRTRPTGDGTSAARKAARPTARATTSRKAAAARNATEAAVKQGVKKAAAATAARDADTSTAKKAATPPVEPLPLDPETARGDDGSDGGDDTPTS
;
A
#
# COMPACT_ATOMS: atom_id res chain seq x y z
N MET A 1 40.64 9.44 96.82
CA MET A 1 41.66 9.46 95.75
C MET A 1 40.93 9.26 94.43
N THR A 2 40.67 10.33 93.68
CA THR A 2 39.97 10.25 92.41
C THR A 2 40.98 9.80 91.36
N SER A 3 40.81 8.61 90.80
CA SER A 3 41.68 8.08 89.74
C SER A 3 41.78 9.08 88.58
N PRO A 4 42.96 9.36 88.02
CA PRO A 4 43.10 10.27 86.90
C PRO A 4 42.25 9.77 85.72
N LEU A 5 41.55 10.70 85.07
CA LEU A 5 40.78 10.39 83.87
C LEU A 5 41.74 10.06 82.71
N PRO A 6 41.41 9.09 81.84
CA PRO A 6 42.24 8.76 80.67
C PRO A 6 42.46 9.99 79.76
N ASP A 7 43.63 10.14 79.16
CA ASP A 7 43.96 11.33 78.35
C ASP A 7 43.50 11.24 76.88
N LYS A 8 43.46 10.03 76.32
CA LYS A 8 43.02 9.75 74.95
C LYS A 8 41.75 8.91 74.93
N ALA A 9 40.95 9.08 73.88
CA ALA A 9 39.72 8.32 73.70
C ALA A 9 39.99 6.81 73.62
N ALA A 10 41.11 6.41 73.03
CA ALA A 10 41.54 5.02 72.92
C ALA A 10 41.89 4.35 74.26
N ASP A 11 42.17 5.15 75.30
CA ASP A 11 42.54 4.66 76.63
C ASP A 11 41.33 4.58 77.57
N THR A 12 40.12 4.89 77.06
CA THR A 12 38.88 4.78 77.82
C THR A 12 38.38 3.34 77.84
N THR A 13 38.01 2.84 79.02
CA THR A 13 37.39 1.52 79.19
C THR A 13 36.05 1.65 79.91
N ALA A 14 35.26 0.57 79.99
CA ALA A 14 33.99 0.58 80.70
C ALA A 14 34.14 0.93 82.20
N GLU A 15 35.29 0.58 82.78
CA GLU A 15 35.65 0.82 84.18
C GLU A 15 36.24 2.23 84.41
N GLN A 16 36.72 2.89 83.35
CA GLN A 16 37.24 4.27 83.38
C GLN A 16 36.65 5.11 82.22
N PRO A 17 35.34 5.38 82.22
CA PRO A 17 34.71 6.13 81.14
C PRO A 17 34.97 7.63 81.28
N TRP A 18 35.00 8.32 80.15
CA TRP A 18 34.93 9.78 80.15
C TRP A 18 33.54 10.28 80.54
N PRO A 19 33.43 11.21 81.50
CA PRO A 19 32.20 11.95 81.68
C PRO A 19 31.87 12.72 80.40
N VAL A 20 30.57 12.84 80.06
CA VAL A 20 30.10 13.51 78.83
C VAL A 20 30.70 14.91 78.65
N ARG A 21 30.96 15.64 79.74
CA ARG A 21 31.64 16.95 79.70
C ARG A 21 33.03 16.89 79.06
N VAL A 22 33.81 15.84 79.33
CA VAL A 22 35.19 15.67 78.84
C VAL A 22 35.16 15.35 77.35
N LEU A 23 34.23 14.49 76.93
CA LEU A 23 33.99 14.19 75.52
C LEU A 23 33.57 15.46 74.74
N SER A 24 32.61 16.23 75.24
CA SER A 24 32.16 17.47 74.58
C SER A 24 33.27 18.51 74.44
N LEU A 25 34.15 18.64 75.44
CA LEU A 25 35.31 19.54 75.37
C LEU A 25 36.34 19.05 74.34
N LYS A 26 36.67 17.75 74.33
CA LYS A 26 37.60 17.17 73.36
C LYS A 26 37.08 17.29 71.91
N ILE A 27 35.77 17.16 71.70
CA ILE A 27 35.15 17.40 70.38
C ILE A 27 35.27 18.87 69.99
N SER A 28 35.00 19.80 70.91
CA SER A 28 35.20 21.24 70.66
C SER A 28 36.64 21.54 70.28
N ASP A 29 37.62 21.05 71.06
CA ASP A 29 39.04 21.26 70.78
C ASP A 29 39.46 20.71 69.41
N TYR A 30 38.90 19.56 69.02
CA TYR A 30 39.16 18.96 67.71
C TYR A 30 38.56 19.79 66.57
N VAL A 31 37.32 20.24 66.72
CA VAL A 31 36.61 21.06 65.74
C VAL A 31 37.27 22.44 65.63
N ASP A 32 37.71 23.04 66.73
CA ASP A 32 38.35 24.36 66.77
C ASP A 32 39.73 24.40 66.10
N ARG A 33 40.40 23.24 65.99
CA ARG A 33 41.65 23.07 65.23
C ARG A 33 41.43 23.11 63.72
N MET A 34 40.19 22.98 63.24
CA MET A 34 39.92 23.10 61.81
C MET A 34 40.16 24.54 61.34
N SER A 35 40.83 24.66 60.20
CA SER A 35 41.06 25.95 59.55
C SER A 35 39.75 26.55 59.03
N GLN A 36 39.77 27.86 58.79
CA GLN A 36 38.67 28.50 58.05
C GLN A 36 38.55 27.84 56.67
N LEU A 37 37.32 27.59 56.26
CA LEU A 37 36.99 26.92 55.00
C LEU A 37 35.97 27.74 54.21
N TRP A 38 35.95 27.49 52.91
CA TRP A 38 34.91 28.00 52.02
C TRP A 38 33.92 26.87 51.73
N VAL A 39 32.65 27.11 51.96
CA VAL A 39 31.57 26.16 51.68
C VAL A 39 30.53 26.82 50.78
N GLU A 40 30.09 26.08 49.78
CA GLU A 40 28.97 26.44 48.92
C GLU A 40 27.74 25.68 49.37
N GLY A 41 26.58 26.33 49.35
CA GLY A 41 25.33 25.65 49.66
C GLY A 41 24.11 26.50 49.32
N GLN A 42 22.96 25.85 49.27
CA GLN A 42 21.68 26.51 49.11
C GLN A 42 21.09 26.86 50.49
N VAL A 43 20.63 28.09 50.66
CA VAL A 43 19.94 28.53 51.88
C VAL A 43 18.55 27.92 51.94
N VAL A 44 18.34 26.91 52.77
CA VAL A 44 17.02 26.26 52.95
C VAL A 44 16.16 27.02 53.96
N GLN A 45 16.78 27.63 54.97
CA GLN A 45 16.08 28.43 55.98
C GLN A 45 16.89 29.68 56.29
N PHE A 46 16.21 30.80 56.48
CA PHE A 46 16.81 32.08 56.87
C PHE A 46 16.03 32.67 58.04
N ASN A 47 16.68 32.77 59.20
CA ASN A 47 16.08 33.31 60.41
C ASN A 47 16.97 34.43 61.00
N PRO A 48 16.75 35.70 60.60
CA PRO A 48 17.47 36.84 61.16
C PRO A 48 17.02 37.10 62.61
N ARG A 49 17.96 37.12 63.56
CA ARG A 49 17.68 37.39 64.99
C ARG A 49 18.64 38.46 65.52
N GLY A 50 18.19 39.72 65.53
CA GLY A 50 18.99 40.84 66.01
C GLY A 50 20.26 41.03 65.18
N GLY A 51 21.44 40.94 65.83
CA GLY A 51 22.75 41.14 65.21
C GLY A 51 23.31 39.96 64.41
N THR A 52 22.62 38.81 64.40
CA THR A 52 23.09 37.58 63.75
C THR A 52 21.95 36.86 63.04
N ALA A 53 22.21 36.34 61.85
CA ALA A 53 21.30 35.51 61.09
C ALA A 53 21.69 34.03 61.20
N PHE A 54 20.70 33.19 61.50
CA PHE A 54 20.85 31.75 61.45
C PHE A 54 20.34 31.22 60.11
N LEU A 55 21.21 30.54 59.39
CA LEU A 55 20.94 29.93 58.09
C LEU A 55 21.04 28.41 58.21
N THR A 56 20.26 27.68 57.44
CA THR A 56 20.50 26.26 57.19
C THR A 56 20.97 26.11 55.75
N LEU A 57 22.24 25.73 55.55
CA LEU A 57 22.77 25.40 54.25
C LEU A 57 22.51 23.93 53.95
N ARG A 58 22.09 23.64 52.73
CA ARG A 58 22.00 22.29 52.20
C ARG A 58 22.83 22.17 50.93
N ASP A 59 23.45 21.01 50.78
CA ASP A 59 24.12 20.64 49.53
C ASP A 59 23.06 20.29 48.46
N PRO A 60 23.16 20.81 47.22
CA PRO A 60 22.18 20.54 46.17
C PRO A 60 22.29 19.14 45.54
N ASP A 61 23.39 18.43 45.78
CA ASP A 61 23.67 17.12 45.20
C ASP A 61 23.41 15.98 46.20
N VAL A 62 23.49 16.27 47.51
CA VAL A 62 23.32 15.29 48.58
C VAL A 62 22.46 15.85 49.72
N ASP A 63 21.64 15.01 50.38
CA ASP A 63 20.82 15.44 51.53
C ASP A 63 21.67 15.61 52.82
N MET A 64 22.61 16.55 52.77
CA MET A 64 23.45 16.98 53.87
C MET A 64 23.12 18.43 54.18
N SER A 65 22.91 18.76 55.45
CA SER A 65 22.56 20.11 55.88
C SER A 65 23.35 20.53 57.12
N LEU A 66 23.82 21.77 57.13
CA LEU A 66 24.57 22.36 58.23
C LEU A 66 23.97 23.70 58.62
N SER A 67 23.86 23.92 59.93
CA SER A 67 23.46 25.22 60.47
C SER A 67 24.63 26.19 60.44
N VAL A 68 24.37 27.43 60.05
CA VAL A 68 25.37 28.49 59.91
C VAL A 68 24.90 29.75 60.65
N SER A 69 25.79 30.33 61.45
CA SER A 69 25.61 31.64 62.07
C SER A 69 26.37 32.68 61.24
N VAL A 70 25.69 33.73 60.79
CA VAL A 70 26.31 34.81 59.99
C VAL A 70 25.98 36.14 60.64
N PRO A 71 26.97 37.02 60.91
CA PRO A 71 26.70 38.31 61.49
C PRO A 71 25.93 39.20 60.49
N MET A 72 24.98 40.00 60.98
CA MET A 72 24.03 40.72 60.12
C MET A 72 24.71 41.77 59.24
N ASN A 73 25.87 42.28 59.65
CA ASN A 73 26.71 43.17 58.83
C ASN A 73 27.17 42.50 57.52
N ALA A 74 27.57 41.23 57.58
CA ALA A 74 27.99 40.47 56.40
C ALA A 74 26.80 40.17 55.48
N VAL A 75 25.62 39.93 56.06
CA VAL A 75 24.37 39.74 55.29
C VAL A 75 23.94 41.03 54.60
N ASN A 76 23.97 42.15 55.31
CA ASN A 76 23.59 43.47 54.80
C ASN A 76 24.60 44.06 53.79
N ALA A 77 25.85 43.61 53.84
CA ALA A 77 26.87 43.99 52.86
C ALA A 77 26.67 43.32 51.48
N MET A 78 25.70 42.40 51.35
CA MET A 78 25.39 41.79 50.07
C MET A 78 24.63 42.75 49.14
N PRO A 79 24.95 42.72 47.84
CA PRO A 79 24.28 43.59 46.85
C PRO A 79 22.81 43.23 46.63
N ILE A 80 22.40 42.00 46.97
CA ILE A 80 21.04 41.50 46.82
C ILE A 80 20.59 40.93 48.17
N PRO A 81 19.35 41.21 48.62
CA PRO A 81 18.80 40.60 49.82
C PRO A 81 18.82 39.08 49.75
N LEU A 82 19.25 38.43 50.84
CA LEU A 82 19.30 36.98 50.91
C LEU A 82 17.89 36.41 50.93
N ALA A 83 17.54 35.62 49.91
CA ALA A 83 16.28 34.89 49.85
C ALA A 83 16.48 33.41 50.20
N GLN A 84 15.42 32.78 50.70
CA GLN A 84 15.35 31.33 50.81
C GLN A 84 15.46 30.72 49.40
N GLY A 85 16.31 29.71 49.24
CA GLY A 85 16.66 29.10 47.96
C GLY A 85 17.88 29.73 47.27
N ALA A 86 18.44 30.83 47.79
CA ALA A 86 19.64 31.43 47.23
C ALA A 86 20.88 30.54 47.43
N ARG A 87 21.73 30.46 46.40
CA ARG A 87 23.00 29.75 46.45
C ARG A 87 24.11 30.72 46.85
N VAL A 88 24.82 30.39 47.91
CA VAL A 88 25.82 31.27 48.51
C VAL A 88 27.12 30.54 48.77
N VAL A 89 28.22 31.30 48.70
CA VAL A 89 29.55 30.86 49.11
C VAL A 89 29.90 31.58 50.40
N LEU A 90 30.24 30.79 51.42
CA LEU A 90 30.47 31.24 52.78
C LEU A 90 31.88 30.90 53.22
N GLN A 91 32.59 31.88 53.76
CA GLN A 91 33.82 31.63 54.51
C GLN A 91 33.45 31.40 55.97
N ALA A 92 33.60 30.17 56.46
CA ALA A 92 33.16 29.81 57.79
C ALA A 92 34.22 29.03 58.58
N LYS A 93 34.14 29.13 59.91
CA LYS A 93 34.87 28.28 60.84
C LYS A 93 33.88 27.31 61.51
N PRO A 94 34.10 26.00 61.46
CA PRO A 94 33.31 25.05 62.25
C PRO A 94 33.48 25.30 63.76
N THR A 95 32.38 25.27 64.49
CA THR A 95 32.31 25.44 65.94
C THR A 95 31.36 24.40 66.54
N PHE A 96 31.71 23.85 67.71
CA PHE A 96 30.89 22.83 68.37
C PHE A 96 30.22 23.41 69.62
N TRP A 97 28.89 23.38 69.66
CA TRP A 97 28.13 23.91 70.79
C TRP A 97 28.01 22.90 71.92
N THR A 98 28.92 22.98 72.90
CA THR A 98 29.08 22.01 73.99
C THR A 98 27.83 21.74 74.84
N LYS A 99 26.89 22.70 74.94
CA LYS A 99 25.63 22.53 75.72
C LYS A 99 24.55 21.71 75.00
N ARG A 100 24.53 21.71 73.67
CA ARG A 100 23.52 21.01 72.85
C ARG A 100 24.11 19.86 72.03
N GLY A 101 25.44 19.76 71.96
CA GLY A 101 26.13 18.75 71.16
C GLY A 101 25.99 18.97 69.66
N THR A 102 25.69 20.19 69.21
CA THR A 102 25.43 20.50 67.80
C THR A 102 26.64 21.15 67.15
N LEU A 103 27.04 20.65 65.98
CA LEU A 103 28.03 21.29 65.11
C LEU A 103 27.37 22.44 64.35
N GLN A 104 28.00 23.61 64.37
CA GLN A 104 27.55 24.79 63.63
C GLN A 104 28.73 25.40 62.88
N LEU A 105 28.46 26.13 61.81
CA LEU A 105 29.45 26.93 61.11
C LEU A 105 29.29 28.40 61.50
N GLU A 106 30.36 29.08 61.87
CA GLU A 106 30.37 30.53 62.06
C GLU A 106 30.96 31.20 60.82
N ALA A 107 30.12 31.86 60.02
CA ALA A 107 30.57 32.51 58.80
C ALA A 107 31.01 33.95 59.04
N ARG A 108 32.14 34.32 58.46
CA ARG A 108 32.66 35.69 58.46
C ARG A 108 32.26 36.46 57.22
N GLN A 109 32.21 35.77 56.08
CA GLN A 109 31.88 36.36 54.80
C GLN A 109 30.84 35.50 54.07
N ILE A 110 29.86 36.17 53.46
CA ILE A 110 28.85 35.57 52.58
C ILE A 110 28.90 36.29 51.23
N ARG A 111 28.85 35.54 50.14
CA ARG A 111 28.75 36.08 48.78
C ARG A 111 27.68 35.31 48.00
N PRO A 112 26.81 35.99 47.23
CA PRO A 112 25.92 35.30 46.31
C PRO A 112 26.75 34.68 45.18
N VAL A 113 26.41 33.47 44.76
CA VAL A 113 26.93 32.92 43.51
C VAL A 113 26.14 33.55 42.36
N GLY A 114 26.81 34.29 41.48
CA GLY A 114 26.17 34.91 40.33
C GLY A 114 25.72 33.87 39.30
N ILE A 115 24.63 34.16 38.57
CA ILE A 115 24.13 33.30 37.49
C ILE A 115 25.21 33.06 36.42
N GLY A 116 26.06 34.06 36.14
CA GLY A 116 27.16 33.95 35.18
C GLY A 116 28.21 32.89 35.56
N ASP A 117 28.54 32.76 36.84
CA ASP A 117 29.49 31.74 37.32
C ASP A 117 28.89 30.33 37.19
N LEU A 118 27.59 30.20 37.43
CA LEU A 118 26.86 28.93 37.27
C LEU A 118 26.82 28.51 35.80
N LEU A 119 26.52 29.44 34.89
CA LEU A 119 26.53 29.19 33.46
C LEU A 119 27.94 28.84 32.95
N ALA A 120 28.97 29.53 33.44
CA ALA A 120 30.36 29.21 33.11
C ALA A 120 30.74 27.79 33.54
N ARG A 121 30.32 27.36 34.75
CA ARG A 121 30.52 25.98 35.22
C ARG A 121 29.78 24.96 34.37
N VAL A 122 28.53 25.23 33.98
CA VAL A 122 27.75 24.36 33.09
C VAL A 122 28.44 24.23 31.73
N GLU A 123 28.98 25.31 31.18
CA GLU A 123 29.70 25.29 29.90
C GLU A 123 31.03 24.53 29.99
N ILE A 124 31.76 24.63 31.11
CA ILE A 124 32.94 23.79 31.36
C ILE A 124 32.54 22.31 31.43
N LEU A 125 31.51 21.98 32.21
CA LEU A 125 31.01 20.61 32.36
C LEU A 125 30.57 20.02 31.01
N LYS A 126 29.88 20.82 30.18
CA LYS A 126 29.48 20.44 28.82
C LYS A 126 30.69 20.02 27.99
N ARG A 127 31.79 20.78 28.03
CA ARG A 127 33.01 20.45 27.27
C ARG A 127 33.67 19.18 27.78
N THR A 128 33.75 19.01 29.10
CA THR A 128 34.30 17.79 29.71
C THR A 128 33.52 16.55 29.31
N LEU A 129 32.18 16.56 29.46
CA LEU A 129 31.33 15.43 29.11
C LEU A 129 31.28 15.17 27.60
N ALA A 130 31.39 16.21 26.76
CA ALA A 130 31.52 16.05 25.33
C ALA A 130 32.85 15.39 24.96
N ALA A 131 33.96 15.73 25.62
CA ALA A 131 35.24 15.08 25.42
C ALA A 131 35.26 13.60 25.86
N GLU A 132 34.45 13.25 26.87
CA GLU A 132 34.21 11.86 27.27
C GLU A 132 33.30 11.07 26.30
N GLY A 133 32.68 11.73 25.31
CA GLY A 133 31.76 11.10 24.36
C GLY A 133 30.37 10.79 24.95
N VAL A 134 29.99 11.42 26.07
CA VAL A 134 28.69 11.14 26.74
C VAL A 134 27.50 11.58 25.86
N PHE A 135 27.71 12.55 24.97
CA PHE A 135 26.68 13.08 24.07
C PHE A 135 26.70 12.45 22.66
N ASP A 136 27.52 11.42 22.44
CA ASP A 136 27.69 10.81 21.11
C ASP A 136 26.38 10.20 20.60
N ALA A 137 26.08 10.44 19.32
CA ALA A 137 24.86 9.94 18.70
C ALA A 137 24.79 8.40 18.69
N GLU A 138 25.94 7.71 18.68
CA GLU A 138 26.02 6.26 18.71
C GLU A 138 25.53 5.64 20.04
N ARG A 139 25.56 6.40 21.13
CA ARG A 139 25.04 5.96 22.44
C ARG A 139 23.52 6.10 22.52
N LYS A 140 22.91 6.89 21.64
CA LYS A 140 21.47 7.16 21.67
C LYS A 140 20.67 5.96 21.17
N ARG A 141 19.66 5.59 21.94
CA ARG A 141 18.77 4.46 21.69
C ARG A 141 17.57 4.90 20.85
N PRO A 142 17.13 4.08 19.88
CA PRO A 142 15.92 4.39 19.12
C PRO A 142 14.68 4.26 19.99
N ILE A 143 13.77 5.23 19.89
CA ILE A 143 12.48 5.17 20.58
C ILE A 143 11.59 4.11 19.92
N PRO A 144 10.96 3.20 20.68
CA PRO A 144 10.01 2.23 20.15
C PRO A 144 8.86 2.92 19.40
N PHE A 145 8.50 2.40 18.23
CA PHE A 145 7.39 2.98 17.43
C PHE A 145 6.06 3.00 18.19
N LEU A 146 5.80 1.98 18.99
CA LEU A 146 4.57 1.85 19.79
C LEU A 146 4.90 1.34 21.20
N PRO A 147 5.23 2.24 22.15
CA PRO A 147 5.45 1.84 23.53
C PRO A 147 4.12 1.39 24.15
N ARG A 148 4.14 0.25 24.84
CA ARG A 148 3.00 -0.26 25.61
C ARG A 148 2.86 0.51 26.91
N ARG A 149 3.99 0.86 27.53
CA ARG A 149 4.03 1.58 28.80
C ARG A 149 5.14 2.63 28.81
N VAL A 150 4.76 3.82 29.24
CA VAL A 150 5.62 5.00 29.29
C VAL A 150 5.88 5.33 30.76
N GLY A 151 7.14 5.39 31.15
CA GLY A 151 7.56 5.95 32.44
C GLY A 151 7.51 7.48 32.37
N LEU A 152 6.95 8.14 33.36
CA LEU A 152 6.89 9.60 33.42
C LEU A 152 7.43 10.09 34.77
N VAL A 153 8.51 10.85 34.72
CA VAL A 153 9.08 11.57 35.87
C VAL A 153 8.67 13.02 35.77
N THR A 154 7.92 13.52 36.74
CA THR A 154 7.34 14.87 36.69
C THR A 154 7.06 15.43 38.09
N GLY A 155 6.80 16.72 38.17
CA GLY A 155 6.43 17.40 39.41
C GLY A 155 5.05 16.95 39.92
N ARG A 156 4.90 16.84 41.25
CA ARG A 156 3.61 16.59 41.92
C ARG A 156 2.52 17.54 41.41
N ASN A 157 1.40 16.99 40.93
CA ASN A 157 0.25 17.73 40.41
C ASN A 157 0.61 18.83 39.37
N SER A 158 1.62 18.56 38.54
CA SER A 158 2.11 19.53 37.55
C SER A 158 1.22 19.60 36.30
N ALA A 159 1.15 20.77 35.66
CA ALA A 159 0.52 20.91 34.35
C ALA A 159 1.23 20.04 33.29
N ALA A 160 2.55 19.88 33.41
CA ALA A 160 3.35 19.04 32.53
C ALA A 160 2.91 17.57 32.53
N GLU A 161 2.55 17.02 33.70
CA GLU A 161 2.01 15.66 33.77
C GLU A 161 0.72 15.51 32.96
N LYS A 162 -0.24 16.41 33.20
CA LYS A 162 -1.55 16.40 32.54
C LYS A 162 -1.37 16.56 31.03
N ASP A 163 -0.51 17.47 30.60
CA ASP A 163 -0.21 17.71 29.20
C ASP A 163 0.35 16.47 28.50
N VAL A 164 1.35 15.80 29.09
CA VAL A 164 1.95 14.59 28.49
C VAL A 164 0.91 13.47 28.41
N VAL A 165 0.22 13.18 29.52
CA VAL A 165 -0.72 12.05 29.63
C VAL A 165 -1.95 12.27 28.75
N GLU A 166 -2.54 13.46 28.74
CA GLU A 166 -3.73 13.76 27.95
C GLU A 166 -3.43 13.77 26.45
N ASN A 167 -2.34 14.41 26.02
CA ASN A 167 -1.97 14.43 24.60
C ASN A 167 -1.63 13.02 24.08
N ALA A 168 -0.93 12.20 24.88
CA ALA A 168 -0.64 10.83 24.52
C ALA A 168 -1.92 9.97 24.47
N ARG A 169 -2.79 10.01 25.49
CA ARG A 169 -4.04 9.24 25.52
C ARG A 169 -5.02 9.65 24.43
N ARG A 170 -5.08 10.94 24.08
CA ARG A 170 -5.91 11.43 22.97
C ARG A 170 -5.46 10.85 21.63
N ARG A 171 -4.15 10.68 21.45
CA ARG A 171 -3.53 10.20 20.21
C ARG A 171 -3.49 8.67 20.15
N TRP A 172 -3.30 8.00 21.29
CA TRP A 172 -3.31 6.55 21.44
C TRP A 172 -3.90 6.12 22.80
N PRO A 173 -5.21 5.85 22.88
CA PRO A 173 -5.90 5.59 24.16
C PRO A 173 -5.41 4.37 24.94
N ALA A 174 -4.75 3.40 24.28
CA ALA A 174 -4.29 2.16 24.90
C ALA A 174 -2.91 2.29 25.58
N VAL A 175 -2.27 3.47 25.54
CA VAL A 175 -0.96 3.67 26.18
C VAL A 175 -1.10 3.66 27.71
N ALA A 176 -0.27 2.87 28.38
CA ALA A 176 -0.17 2.85 29.84
C ALA A 176 0.91 3.81 30.33
N PHE A 177 0.74 4.38 31.54
CA PHE A 177 1.73 5.26 32.16
C PHE A 177 2.12 4.73 33.55
N GLU A 178 3.41 4.79 33.84
CA GLU A 178 3.97 4.62 35.20
C GLU A 178 4.55 5.96 35.63
N ILE A 179 3.88 6.63 36.56
CA ILE A 179 4.22 8.00 36.95
C ILE A 179 5.01 7.96 38.26
N ARG A 180 6.09 8.74 38.34
CA ARG A 180 6.83 9.02 39.57
C ARG A 180 6.85 10.52 39.78
N GLU A 181 6.14 10.94 40.83
CA GLU A 181 6.08 12.34 41.21
C GLU A 181 7.29 12.71 42.08
N VAL A 182 8.11 13.65 41.61
CA VAL A 182 9.35 14.07 42.25
C VAL A 182 9.43 15.59 42.36
N ALA A 183 10.32 16.10 43.20
CA ALA A 183 10.74 17.50 43.12
C ALA A 183 11.47 17.73 41.78
N VAL A 184 10.94 18.62 40.94
CA VAL A 184 11.56 19.01 39.66
C VAL A 184 12.33 20.33 39.74
N GLN A 185 12.41 20.92 40.93
CA GLN A 185 13.10 22.17 41.22
C GLN A 185 13.66 22.17 42.65
N GLY A 186 14.68 22.99 42.90
CA GLY A 186 15.35 23.08 44.20
C GLY A 186 16.41 22.00 44.43
N SER A 187 16.97 21.98 45.64
CA SER A 187 18.11 21.11 46.01
C SER A 187 17.80 19.63 46.04
N SER A 188 16.56 19.19 46.21
CA SER A 188 16.25 17.75 46.19
C SER A 188 15.98 17.20 44.79
N ALA A 189 15.93 18.06 43.77
CA ALA A 189 15.49 17.67 42.44
C ALA A 189 16.41 16.64 41.77
N VAL A 190 17.73 16.81 41.90
CA VAL A 190 18.70 15.88 41.32
C VAL A 190 18.53 14.48 41.92
N THR A 191 18.51 14.40 43.25
CA THR A 191 18.42 13.13 43.99
C THR A 191 17.11 12.40 43.71
N GLU A 192 15.97 13.10 43.76
CA GLU A 192 14.66 12.49 43.53
C GLU A 192 14.46 12.05 42.08
N VAL A 193 14.84 12.88 41.09
CA VAL A 193 14.72 12.53 39.66
C VAL A 193 15.61 11.34 39.30
N VAL A 194 16.85 11.29 39.81
CA VAL A 194 17.77 10.17 39.55
C VAL A 194 17.24 8.88 40.20
N ALA A 195 16.69 8.95 41.40
CA ALA A 195 16.07 7.80 42.06
C ALA A 195 14.87 7.27 41.26
N ALA A 196 13.98 8.16 40.82
CA ALA A 196 12.81 7.81 40.01
C ALA A 196 13.21 7.24 38.64
N LEU A 197 14.22 7.81 37.99
CA LEU A 197 14.77 7.30 36.73
C LEU A 197 15.28 5.86 36.88
N ARG A 198 16.07 5.59 37.92
CA ARG A 198 16.61 4.25 38.20
C ARG A 198 15.51 3.25 38.54
N GLU A 199 14.48 3.67 39.28
CA GLU A 199 13.33 2.83 39.59
C GLU A 199 12.57 2.44 38.31
N LEU A 200 12.30 3.40 37.42
CA LEU A 200 11.62 3.15 36.16
C LEU A 200 12.48 2.32 35.19
N ASP A 201 13.79 2.56 35.12
CA ASP A 201 14.72 1.79 34.29
C ASP A 201 14.87 0.32 34.74
N ALA A 202 14.63 0.05 36.03
CA ALA A 202 14.63 -1.30 36.56
C ALA A 202 13.37 -2.11 36.18
N LEU A 203 12.31 -1.46 35.70
CA LEU A 203 11.05 -2.11 35.33
C LEU A 203 11.09 -2.58 33.87
N PRO A 204 11.09 -3.90 33.59
CA PRO A 204 11.14 -4.42 32.21
C PRO A 204 9.89 -4.11 31.39
N THR A 205 8.82 -3.64 32.04
CA THR A 205 7.55 -3.30 31.40
C THR A 205 7.55 -1.89 30.83
N VAL A 206 8.50 -1.04 31.20
CA VAL A 206 8.59 0.35 30.73
C VAL A 206 9.43 0.39 29.45
N ASP A 207 8.84 0.85 28.35
CA ASP A 207 9.50 0.85 27.04
C ASP A 207 10.24 2.16 26.74
N VAL A 208 9.85 3.26 27.41
CA VAL A 208 10.41 4.60 27.24
C VAL A 208 10.14 5.43 28.50
N ILE A 209 11.09 6.27 28.91
CA ILE A 209 10.99 7.14 30.07
C ILE A 209 10.97 8.60 29.60
N VAL A 210 10.02 9.38 30.09
CA VAL A 210 9.90 10.82 29.82
C VAL A 210 10.21 11.57 31.10
N ILE A 211 11.18 12.48 31.05
CA ILE A 211 11.45 13.43 32.13
C ILE A 211 10.84 14.76 31.71
N ALA A 212 9.77 15.16 32.39
CA ALA A 212 9.01 16.36 32.05
C ALA A 212 9.08 17.40 33.16
N ARG A 213 9.20 18.65 32.76
CA ARG A 213 9.03 19.81 33.64
C ARG A 213 8.10 20.82 32.97
N GLY A 214 7.30 21.52 33.78
CA GLY A 214 6.54 22.68 33.31
C GLY A 214 7.42 23.91 33.06
N GLY A 215 6.79 25.02 32.70
CA GLY A 215 7.48 26.30 32.62
C GLY A 215 8.00 26.76 33.98
N GLY A 216 9.01 27.63 33.96
CA GLY A 216 9.59 28.25 35.15
C GLY A 216 10.84 29.05 34.80
N ALA A 217 11.48 29.65 35.79
CA ALA A 217 12.65 30.49 35.57
C ALA A 217 13.88 29.65 35.14
N LEU A 218 14.86 30.30 34.52
CA LEU A 218 16.10 29.66 34.04
C LEU A 218 16.87 29.01 35.20
N GLU A 219 16.84 29.60 36.38
CA GLU A 219 17.52 29.12 37.58
C GLU A 219 17.00 27.76 38.03
N GLU A 220 15.73 27.48 37.80
CA GLU A 220 15.10 26.20 38.11
C GLU A 220 15.50 25.11 37.09
N LEU A 221 16.13 25.45 35.94
CA LEU A 221 16.66 24.48 34.97
C LEU A 221 18.03 23.92 35.38
N LEU A 222 18.75 24.60 36.27
CA LEU A 222 20.10 24.24 36.67
C LEU A 222 20.25 22.80 37.20
N PRO A 223 19.30 22.22 37.98
CA PRO A 223 19.37 20.83 38.41
C PRO A 223 19.48 19.82 37.25
N PHE A 224 18.94 20.15 36.07
CA PHE A 224 18.99 19.28 34.89
C PHE A 224 20.31 19.37 34.11
N SER A 225 21.21 20.25 34.52
CA SER A 225 22.59 20.31 34.03
C SER A 225 23.59 19.72 35.03
N ASN A 226 23.12 18.96 36.03
CA ASN A 226 23.97 18.31 37.01
C ASN A 226 24.64 17.05 36.45
N GLU A 227 25.92 16.85 36.77
CA GLU A 227 26.69 15.71 36.29
C GLU A 227 26.10 14.35 36.70
N ALA A 228 25.65 14.21 37.95
CA ALA A 228 25.09 12.96 38.46
C ALA A 228 23.81 12.57 37.69
N MET A 229 22.98 13.56 37.34
CA MET A 229 21.78 13.35 36.52
C MET A 229 22.13 12.94 35.09
N ILE A 230 23.08 13.64 34.46
CA ILE A 230 23.51 13.36 33.08
C ILE A 230 24.09 11.94 32.98
N ARG A 231 24.95 11.55 33.92
CA ARG A 231 25.53 10.20 33.95
C ARG A 231 24.44 9.13 34.18
N ALA A 232 23.46 9.40 35.05
CA ALA A 232 22.36 8.47 35.27
C ALA A 232 21.49 8.26 34.00
N VAL A 233 21.27 9.30 33.19
CA VAL A 233 20.58 9.16 31.89
C VAL A 233 21.46 8.40 30.89
N ALA A 234 22.75 8.71 30.81
CA ALA A 234 23.67 8.02 29.90
C ALA A 234 23.79 6.51 30.19
N GLU A 235 23.64 6.11 31.46
CA GLU A 235 23.68 4.70 31.90
C GLU A 235 22.33 3.97 31.76
N ALA A 236 21.23 4.70 31.54
CA ALA A 236 19.89 4.11 31.47
C ALA A 236 19.77 3.10 30.31
N ARG A 237 19.07 1.99 30.56
CA ARG A 237 18.82 0.94 29.57
C ARG A 237 17.58 1.23 28.72
N THR A 238 16.66 1.96 29.29
CA THR A 238 15.40 2.36 28.68
C THR A 238 15.59 3.70 27.98
N PRO A 239 15.10 3.88 26.74
CA PRO A 239 15.21 5.15 26.04
C PRO A 239 14.60 6.31 26.83
N VAL A 240 15.31 7.45 26.92
CA VAL A 240 14.92 8.62 27.70
C VAL A 240 14.59 9.81 26.78
N ILE A 241 13.44 10.42 27.04
CA ILE A 241 12.96 11.63 26.39
C ILE A 241 13.03 12.79 27.38
N SER A 242 13.75 13.85 27.02
CA SER A 242 13.73 15.11 27.77
C SER A 242 12.59 16.00 27.29
N ALA A 243 11.80 16.53 28.22
CA ALA A 243 10.67 17.43 27.96
C ALA A 243 10.63 18.59 28.98
N ILE A 244 11.77 19.27 29.14
CA ILE A 244 12.01 20.23 30.23
C ILE A 244 12.06 21.68 29.75
N GLY A 245 12.71 21.96 28.61
CA GLY A 245 13.04 23.32 28.18
C GLY A 245 12.31 23.77 26.91
N HIS A 246 12.20 25.08 26.73
CA HIS A 246 11.88 25.72 25.44
C HIS A 246 13.16 25.93 24.62
N ASP A 247 13.04 26.31 23.34
CA ASP A 247 14.17 26.37 22.39
C ASP A 247 15.32 27.33 22.74
N VAL A 248 15.13 28.20 23.73
CA VAL A 248 16.14 29.21 24.15
C VAL A 248 17.04 28.68 25.28
N ASP A 249 16.52 27.83 26.16
CA ASP A 249 17.22 27.36 27.36
C ASP A 249 17.37 25.84 27.33
N GLN A 250 18.53 25.36 26.85
CA GLN A 250 18.82 23.93 26.70
C GLN A 250 19.66 23.42 27.89
N PRO A 251 19.06 22.66 28.83
CA PRO A 251 19.82 21.97 29.86
C PRO A 251 20.70 20.87 29.25
N LEU A 252 21.78 20.48 29.94
CA LEU A 252 22.65 19.40 29.43
C LEU A 252 21.93 18.05 29.33
N LEU A 253 20.85 17.85 30.08
CA LEU A 253 19.97 16.67 29.95
C LEU A 253 19.46 16.48 28.50
N ASP A 254 19.15 17.57 27.80
CA ASP A 254 18.64 17.52 26.42
C ASP A 254 19.66 16.93 25.44
N LEU A 255 20.96 17.08 25.75
CA LEU A 255 22.05 16.59 24.91
C LEU A 255 22.28 15.10 25.10
N VAL A 256 22.15 14.60 26.34
CA VAL A 256 22.34 13.18 26.67
C VAL A 256 21.09 12.35 26.39
N ALA A 257 19.89 12.95 26.46
CA ALA A 257 18.66 12.24 26.15
C ALA A 257 18.67 11.69 24.71
N ASP A 258 18.03 10.54 24.54
CA ASP A 258 17.88 9.88 23.23
C ASP A 258 17.07 10.75 22.28
N TRP A 259 16.09 11.48 22.84
CA TRP A 259 15.33 12.46 22.10
C TRP A 259 14.93 13.66 22.97
N ARG A 260 14.95 14.83 22.34
CA ARG A 260 14.52 16.09 22.94
C ARG A 260 13.14 16.46 22.43
N ALA A 261 12.20 16.64 23.36
CA ALA A 261 10.90 17.25 23.12
C ALA A 261 11.00 18.76 23.37
N SER A 262 10.35 19.55 22.51
CA SER A 262 10.31 21.02 22.67
C SER A 262 9.43 21.47 23.85
N THR A 263 8.48 20.65 24.25
CA THR A 263 7.53 20.89 25.36
C THR A 263 6.99 19.57 25.92
N PRO A 264 6.41 19.54 27.13
CA PRO A 264 5.67 18.38 27.64
C PRO A 264 4.56 17.91 26.70
N THR A 265 3.84 18.84 26.07
CA THR A 265 2.82 18.50 25.06
C THR A 265 3.41 17.81 23.82
N ASP A 266 4.57 18.28 23.35
CA ASP A 266 5.30 17.68 22.21
C ASP A 266 5.80 16.28 22.55
N ALA A 267 6.28 16.08 23.78
CA ALA A 267 6.66 14.75 24.27
C ALA A 267 5.49 13.77 24.18
N GLY A 268 4.30 14.15 24.65
CA GLY A 268 3.10 13.31 24.55
C GLY A 268 2.73 12.94 23.10
N LYS A 269 2.96 13.83 22.14
CA LYS A 269 2.70 13.56 20.70
C LYS A 269 3.76 12.68 20.06
N LYS A 270 5.00 12.74 20.52
CA LYS A 270 6.13 12.00 19.95
C LYS A 270 6.26 10.59 20.50
N VAL A 271 5.97 10.42 21.79
CA VAL A 271 6.03 9.12 22.49
C VAL A 271 5.11 8.10 21.84
N VAL A 272 3.94 8.52 21.34
CA VAL A 272 2.95 7.61 20.73
C VAL A 272 2.61 7.98 19.28
N PRO A 273 2.35 6.98 18.42
CA PRO A 273 1.91 7.22 17.05
C PRO A 273 0.45 7.71 17.02
N ASP A 274 0.05 8.29 15.88
CA ASP A 274 -1.32 8.76 15.67
C ASP A 274 -2.28 7.62 15.32
N ALA A 275 -3.16 7.23 16.25
CA ALA A 275 -4.12 6.16 16.01
C ALA A 275 -5.01 6.40 14.78
N ALA A 276 -5.39 7.65 14.50
CA ALA A 276 -6.24 7.98 13.36
C ALA A 276 -5.48 7.80 12.04
N ARG A 277 -4.21 8.24 11.99
CA ARG A 277 -3.34 8.06 10.82
C ARG A 277 -3.03 6.60 10.55
N GLU A 278 -2.69 5.83 11.59
CA GLU A 278 -2.40 4.40 11.46
C GLU A 278 -3.64 3.63 10.99
N ARG A 279 -4.81 3.93 11.55
CA ARG A 279 -6.09 3.35 11.10
C ARG A 279 -6.39 3.70 9.65
N SER A 280 -6.22 4.95 9.24
CA SER A 280 -6.41 5.37 7.85
C SER A 280 -5.46 4.64 6.89
N THR A 281 -4.21 4.42 7.30
CA THR A 281 -3.22 3.66 6.52
C THR A 281 -3.66 2.21 6.32
N VAL A 282 -4.14 1.56 7.38
CA VAL A 282 -4.67 0.19 7.35
C VAL A 282 -5.91 0.11 6.48
N ASP A 283 -6.86 1.04 6.61
CA ASP A 283 -8.09 1.05 5.83
C ASP A 283 -7.80 1.30 4.34
N GLY A 284 -6.87 2.21 4.02
CA GLY A 284 -6.38 2.42 2.66
C GLY A 284 -5.72 1.16 2.07
N ALA A 285 -4.94 0.42 2.88
CA ALA A 285 -4.36 -0.86 2.46
C ALA A 285 -5.44 -1.92 2.20
N ARG A 286 -6.45 -2.02 3.07
CA ARG A 286 -7.61 -2.93 2.89
C ARG A 286 -8.38 -2.61 1.61
N ASP A 287 -8.63 -1.34 1.31
CA ASP A 287 -9.32 -0.94 0.08
C ASP A 287 -8.51 -1.22 -1.18
N ARG A 288 -7.19 -1.05 -1.13
CA ARG A 288 -6.29 -1.45 -2.23
C ARG A 288 -6.34 -2.95 -2.45
N LEU A 289 -6.24 -3.75 -1.38
CA LEU A 289 -6.33 -5.21 -1.42
C LEU A 289 -7.67 -5.66 -2.01
N ARG A 290 -8.79 -5.11 -1.51
CA ARG A 290 -10.14 -5.44 -1.99
C ARG A 290 -10.31 -5.15 -3.47
N ARG A 291 -9.85 -3.99 -3.94
CA ARG A 291 -9.91 -3.63 -5.37
C ARG A 291 -9.03 -4.53 -6.24
N ALA A 292 -7.84 -4.90 -5.77
CA ALA A 292 -6.97 -5.83 -6.48
C ALA A 292 -7.63 -7.21 -6.62
N LEU A 293 -8.24 -7.72 -5.54
CA LEU A 293 -8.94 -9.00 -5.54
C LEU A 293 -10.14 -8.98 -6.48
N VAL A 294 -10.99 -7.95 -6.40
CA VAL A 294 -12.18 -7.81 -7.27
C VAL A 294 -11.76 -7.77 -8.74
N ARG A 295 -10.77 -6.95 -9.10
CA ARG A 295 -10.24 -6.89 -10.47
C ARG A 295 -9.68 -8.22 -10.94
N ARG A 296 -8.97 -8.95 -10.07
CA ARG A 296 -8.46 -10.28 -10.43
C ARG A 296 -9.61 -11.23 -10.73
N VAL A 297 -10.61 -11.31 -9.86
CA VAL A 297 -11.78 -12.18 -10.05
C VAL A 297 -12.56 -11.80 -11.31
N GLU A 298 -12.76 -10.51 -11.59
CA GLU A 298 -13.44 -10.04 -12.80
C GLU A 298 -12.64 -10.37 -14.08
N SER A 299 -11.32 -10.24 -14.03
CA SER A 299 -10.43 -10.62 -15.13
C SER A 299 -10.51 -12.12 -15.41
N GLU A 300 -10.41 -12.96 -14.38
CA GLU A 300 -10.53 -14.42 -14.53
C GLU A 300 -11.92 -14.82 -15.05
N ARG A 301 -12.99 -14.24 -14.50
CA ARG A 301 -14.36 -14.47 -14.99
C ARG A 301 -14.53 -14.06 -16.46
N SER A 302 -13.90 -12.97 -16.87
CA SER A 302 -13.96 -12.50 -18.26
C SER A 302 -13.13 -13.38 -19.19
N GLY A 303 -11.96 -13.84 -18.74
CA GLY A 303 -11.15 -14.84 -19.45
C GLY A 303 -11.91 -16.16 -19.64
N LEU A 304 -12.55 -16.66 -18.58
CA LEU A 304 -13.38 -17.86 -18.66
C LEU A 304 -14.57 -17.69 -19.61
N ARG A 305 -15.29 -16.56 -19.52
CA ARG A 305 -16.39 -16.26 -20.44
C ARG A 305 -15.91 -16.22 -21.90
N ALA A 306 -14.77 -15.59 -22.17
CA ALA A 306 -14.19 -15.54 -23.50
C ALA A 306 -13.79 -16.92 -24.03
N LEU A 307 -13.22 -17.78 -23.18
CA LEU A 307 -12.89 -19.16 -23.52
C LEU A 307 -14.13 -19.99 -23.86
N VAL A 308 -15.17 -19.90 -23.02
CA VAL A 308 -16.43 -20.66 -23.20
C VAL A 308 -17.23 -20.14 -24.39
N SER A 309 -17.20 -18.83 -24.67
CA SER A 309 -17.91 -18.24 -25.82
C SER A 309 -17.26 -18.53 -27.17
N ARG A 310 -16.07 -19.14 -27.21
CA ARG A 310 -15.45 -19.52 -28.48
C ARG A 310 -16.33 -20.52 -29.22
N PRO A 311 -16.52 -20.39 -30.56
CA PRO A 311 -17.41 -21.26 -31.32
C PRO A 311 -17.15 -22.76 -31.11
N VAL A 312 -15.89 -23.14 -30.96
CA VAL A 312 -15.46 -24.52 -30.72
C VAL A 312 -15.96 -25.08 -29.38
N MET A 313 -16.09 -24.24 -28.35
CA MET A 313 -16.60 -24.65 -27.03
C MET A 313 -18.12 -24.45 -26.92
N ALA A 314 -18.67 -23.42 -27.57
CA ALA A 314 -20.10 -23.08 -27.50
C ALA A 314 -21.01 -24.00 -28.33
N ASP A 315 -20.56 -24.42 -29.53
CA ASP A 315 -21.23 -25.46 -30.32
C ASP A 315 -20.16 -26.29 -31.05
N PRO A 316 -19.55 -27.28 -30.37
CA PRO A 316 -18.51 -28.13 -30.94
C PRO A 316 -18.96 -28.85 -32.21
N VAL A 317 -20.27 -29.05 -32.37
CA VAL A 317 -20.86 -29.80 -33.50
C VAL A 317 -21.16 -28.88 -34.69
N ALA A 318 -21.11 -27.55 -34.53
CA ALA A 318 -21.41 -26.60 -35.60
C ALA A 318 -20.58 -26.86 -36.88
N LEU A 319 -19.27 -27.07 -36.73
CA LEU A 319 -18.37 -27.35 -37.85
C LEU A 319 -18.74 -28.65 -38.56
N VAL A 320 -19.03 -29.71 -37.78
CA VAL A 320 -19.44 -31.02 -38.30
C VAL A 320 -20.80 -30.91 -38.99
N ARG A 321 -21.74 -30.15 -38.43
CA ARG A 321 -23.08 -29.92 -38.99
C ARG A 321 -23.00 -29.23 -40.34
N ALA A 322 -22.17 -28.19 -40.48
CA ALA A 322 -21.93 -27.50 -41.74
C ALA A 322 -21.37 -28.46 -42.80
N ARG A 323 -20.36 -29.27 -42.46
CA ARG A 323 -19.79 -30.28 -43.37
C ARG A 323 -20.80 -31.37 -43.74
N ARG A 324 -21.62 -31.81 -42.79
CA ARG A 324 -22.68 -32.79 -43.04
C ARG A 324 -23.73 -32.25 -44.01
N GLN A 325 -24.13 -30.98 -43.87
CA GLN A 325 -25.05 -30.31 -44.80
C GLN A 325 -24.43 -30.17 -46.20
N GLU A 326 -23.16 -29.82 -46.29
CA GLU A 326 -22.42 -29.73 -47.56
C GLU A 326 -22.40 -31.08 -48.29
N VAL A 327 -22.03 -32.16 -47.58
CA VAL A 327 -22.03 -33.53 -48.13
C VAL A 327 -23.44 -33.94 -48.58
N ALA A 328 -24.47 -33.65 -47.79
CA ALA A 328 -25.86 -33.95 -48.16
C ALA A 328 -26.29 -33.20 -49.44
N ALA A 329 -25.94 -31.92 -49.56
CA ALA A 329 -26.24 -31.10 -50.73
C ALA A 329 -25.46 -31.55 -51.98
N LEU A 330 -24.20 -31.98 -51.82
CA LEU A 330 -23.39 -32.53 -52.91
C LEU A 330 -23.94 -33.88 -53.36
N ARG A 331 -24.32 -34.75 -52.42
CA ARG A 331 -24.95 -36.05 -52.72
C ARG A 331 -26.27 -35.87 -53.48
N SER A 332 -27.15 -34.98 -53.01
CA SER A 332 -28.42 -34.70 -53.69
C SER A 332 -28.19 -34.18 -55.11
N ARG A 333 -27.24 -33.23 -55.28
CA ARG A 333 -26.87 -32.73 -56.61
C ARG A 333 -26.32 -33.82 -57.53
N ALA A 334 -25.48 -34.72 -57.01
CA ALA A 334 -24.95 -35.84 -57.78
C ALA A 334 -26.07 -36.77 -58.26
N THR A 335 -26.99 -37.16 -57.36
CA THR A 335 -28.15 -37.99 -57.70
C THR A 335 -29.01 -37.36 -58.80
N THR A 336 -29.43 -36.09 -58.63
CA THR A 336 -30.25 -35.41 -59.64
C THR A 336 -29.54 -35.27 -60.99
N ARG A 337 -28.22 -35.04 -60.99
CA ARG A 337 -27.43 -34.95 -62.24
C ARG A 337 -27.33 -36.30 -62.95
N ILE A 338 -27.16 -37.39 -62.19
CA ILE A 338 -27.12 -38.75 -62.72
C ILE A 338 -28.48 -39.12 -63.30
N GLU A 339 -29.57 -38.93 -62.55
CA GLU A 339 -30.94 -39.18 -63.01
C GLU A 339 -31.25 -38.40 -64.29
N ALA A 340 -30.95 -37.09 -64.31
CA ALA A 340 -31.16 -36.27 -65.50
C ALA A 340 -30.31 -36.71 -66.71
N ARG A 341 -29.17 -37.37 -66.51
CA ARG A 341 -28.36 -37.94 -67.61
C ARG A 341 -28.91 -39.28 -68.07
N LEU A 342 -29.38 -40.13 -67.16
CA LEU A 342 -30.03 -41.40 -67.47
C LEU A 342 -31.34 -41.18 -68.24
N HIS A 343 -32.18 -40.23 -67.82
CA HIS A 343 -33.40 -39.88 -68.55
C HIS A 343 -33.09 -39.38 -69.97
N ARG A 344 -32.13 -38.46 -70.13
CA ARG A 344 -31.72 -37.99 -71.46
C ARG A 344 -31.17 -39.11 -72.35
N ALA A 345 -30.40 -40.04 -71.79
CA ALA A 345 -29.91 -41.20 -72.52
C ALA A 345 -31.05 -42.15 -72.93
N ALA A 346 -32.02 -42.39 -72.05
CA ALA A 346 -33.21 -43.18 -72.35
C ALA A 346 -34.05 -42.52 -73.47
N ASP A 347 -34.31 -41.23 -73.37
CA ASP A 347 -35.04 -40.45 -74.38
C ASP A 347 -34.33 -40.48 -75.73
N GLN A 348 -32.99 -40.35 -75.73
CA GLN A 348 -32.18 -40.44 -76.95
C GLN A 348 -32.26 -41.84 -77.57
N THR A 349 -32.20 -42.89 -76.76
CA THR A 349 -32.32 -44.28 -77.22
C THR A 349 -33.69 -44.53 -77.82
N GLU A 350 -34.75 -44.06 -77.17
CA GLU A 350 -36.13 -44.17 -77.65
C GLU A 350 -36.38 -43.34 -78.92
N HIS A 351 -35.77 -42.16 -79.01
CA HIS A 351 -35.81 -41.34 -80.23
C HIS A 351 -35.12 -42.05 -81.41
N LEU A 352 -33.90 -42.56 -81.20
CA LEU A 352 -33.18 -43.32 -82.23
C LEU A 352 -33.96 -44.58 -82.64
N ARG A 353 -34.56 -45.30 -81.68
CA ARG A 353 -35.42 -46.45 -81.96
C ARG A 353 -36.61 -46.06 -82.85
N ARG A 354 -37.31 -44.97 -82.53
CA ARG A 354 -38.42 -44.47 -83.34
C ARG A 354 -37.97 -44.02 -84.72
N GLN A 355 -36.79 -43.42 -84.86
CA GLN A 355 -36.23 -43.03 -86.15
C GLN A 355 -35.93 -44.24 -87.04
N VAL A 356 -35.31 -45.29 -86.47
CA VAL A 356 -35.06 -46.56 -87.17
C VAL A 356 -36.37 -47.20 -87.62
N LEU A 357 -37.40 -47.21 -86.77
CA LEU A 357 -38.71 -47.74 -87.14
C LEU A 357 -39.41 -46.92 -88.22
N ALA A 358 -39.35 -45.59 -88.15
CA ALA A 358 -39.98 -44.70 -89.12
C ALA A 358 -39.35 -44.80 -90.53
N LEU A 359 -38.03 -45.07 -90.59
CA LEU A 359 -37.29 -45.29 -91.84
C LEU A 359 -37.31 -46.75 -92.30
N SER A 360 -37.92 -47.66 -91.53
CA SER A 360 -38.02 -49.06 -91.89
C SER A 360 -39.05 -49.25 -93.02
N PRO A 361 -38.65 -49.84 -94.17
CA PRO A 361 -39.57 -50.19 -95.26
C PRO A 361 -40.74 -51.07 -94.79
N GLN A 362 -40.50 -51.89 -93.76
CA GLN A 362 -41.52 -52.75 -93.16
C GLN A 362 -42.63 -51.93 -92.48
N SER A 363 -42.30 -50.81 -91.83
CA SER A 363 -43.30 -49.93 -91.18
C SER A 363 -44.21 -49.23 -92.19
N THR A 364 -43.72 -49.01 -93.41
CA THR A 364 -44.49 -48.45 -94.53
C THR A 364 -45.45 -49.51 -95.08
N LEU A 365 -44.99 -50.76 -95.20
CA LEU A 365 -45.83 -51.88 -95.62
C LEU A 365 -46.95 -52.18 -94.60
N GLU A 366 -46.65 -52.14 -93.29
CA GLU A 366 -47.63 -52.34 -92.21
C GLU A 366 -48.73 -51.28 -92.16
N ARG A 367 -48.47 -50.07 -92.67
CA ARG A 367 -49.46 -48.99 -92.80
C ARG A 367 -50.43 -49.17 -93.97
N GLY A 368 -50.32 -50.28 -94.72
CA GLY A 368 -51.23 -50.62 -95.81
C GLY A 368 -50.75 -50.19 -97.20
N TYR A 369 -49.52 -49.67 -97.30
CA TYR A 369 -48.88 -49.45 -98.60
C TYR A 369 -48.29 -50.76 -99.12
N ALA A 370 -48.22 -50.88 -100.44
CA ALA A 370 -47.62 -52.03 -101.09
C ALA A 370 -46.48 -51.56 -102.01
N VAL A 371 -45.41 -52.34 -102.07
CA VAL A 371 -44.32 -52.12 -103.04
C VAL A 371 -44.61 -52.99 -104.24
N VAL A 372 -44.86 -52.35 -105.39
CA VAL A 372 -45.11 -53.03 -106.66
C VAL A 372 -43.77 -53.26 -107.35
N GLN A 373 -43.52 -54.49 -107.78
CA GLN A 373 -42.28 -54.91 -108.42
C GLN A 373 -42.58 -55.66 -109.72
N HIS A 374 -41.71 -55.54 -110.71
CA HIS A 374 -41.70 -56.44 -111.86
C HIS A 374 -41.27 -57.85 -111.44
N ARG A 375 -41.46 -58.83 -112.31
CA ARG A 375 -41.00 -60.23 -112.09
C ARG A 375 -39.50 -60.31 -111.75
N ASP A 376 -38.70 -59.38 -112.28
CA ASP A 376 -37.24 -59.32 -112.11
C ASP A 376 -36.82 -58.59 -110.81
N GLY A 377 -37.78 -58.17 -109.98
CA GLY A 377 -37.55 -57.56 -108.67
C GLY A 377 -37.32 -56.04 -108.66
N ARG A 378 -37.34 -55.39 -109.83
CA ARG A 378 -37.28 -53.91 -109.95
C ARG A 378 -38.59 -53.28 -109.46
N ILE A 379 -38.50 -52.17 -108.73
CA ILE A 379 -39.66 -51.46 -108.18
C ILE A 379 -40.28 -50.59 -109.28
N VAL A 380 -41.60 -50.63 -109.39
CA VAL A 380 -42.38 -49.75 -110.26
C VAL A 380 -42.54 -48.40 -109.58
N MET A 381 -42.11 -47.33 -110.24
CA MET A 381 -42.17 -45.96 -109.69
C MET A 381 -43.15 -45.07 -110.46
N ASP A 382 -43.42 -45.37 -111.74
CA ASP A 382 -44.34 -44.62 -112.60
C ASP A 382 -45.40 -45.55 -113.22
N ARG A 383 -46.55 -44.99 -113.65
CA ARG A 383 -47.60 -45.72 -114.38
C ARG A 383 -47.08 -46.19 -115.74
N ASP A 384 -46.25 -45.38 -116.39
CA ASP A 384 -45.77 -45.64 -117.74
C ASP A 384 -44.74 -46.78 -117.80
N ASP A 385 -44.20 -47.19 -116.64
CA ASP A 385 -43.30 -48.34 -116.51
C ASP A 385 -44.02 -49.69 -116.62
N VAL A 386 -45.36 -49.69 -116.69
CA VAL A 386 -46.19 -50.89 -116.57
C VAL A 386 -46.99 -51.17 -117.84
N GLY A 387 -46.76 -52.34 -118.46
CA GLY A 387 -47.53 -52.79 -119.62
C GLY A 387 -48.91 -53.37 -119.25
N VAL A 388 -49.95 -53.08 -120.04
CA VAL A 388 -51.28 -53.69 -119.86
C VAL A 388 -51.19 -55.21 -119.97
N GLY A 389 -51.69 -55.94 -118.97
CA GLY A 389 -51.63 -57.40 -118.89
C GLY A 389 -50.31 -57.99 -118.33
N GLU A 390 -49.31 -57.17 -118.02
CA GLU A 390 -48.04 -57.61 -117.42
C GLU A 390 -48.26 -58.18 -116.00
N LEU A 391 -47.60 -59.29 -115.64
CA LEU A 391 -47.68 -59.83 -114.29
C LEU A 391 -46.71 -59.09 -113.35
N LEU A 392 -47.29 -58.31 -112.44
CA LEU A 392 -46.56 -57.59 -111.40
C LEU A 392 -46.65 -58.33 -110.06
N ARG A 393 -45.60 -58.22 -109.25
CA ARG A 393 -45.53 -58.74 -107.89
C ARG A 393 -45.75 -57.61 -106.91
N VAL A 394 -46.82 -57.70 -106.12
CA VAL A 394 -47.16 -56.71 -105.10
C VAL A 394 -46.77 -57.27 -103.73
N ARG A 395 -45.82 -56.62 -103.07
CA ARG A 395 -45.40 -56.98 -101.71
C ARG A 395 -46.13 -56.10 -100.70
N VAL A 396 -46.79 -56.74 -99.74
CA VAL A 396 -47.52 -56.09 -98.63
C VAL A 396 -46.87 -56.44 -97.29
N ALA A 397 -47.41 -55.94 -96.18
CA ALA A 397 -46.87 -56.14 -94.82
C ALA A 397 -46.53 -57.60 -94.51
N ARG A 398 -47.35 -58.54 -95.00
CA ARG A 398 -47.16 -59.98 -94.84
C ARG A 398 -47.38 -60.68 -96.16
N GLY A 399 -46.29 -61.13 -96.77
CA GLY A 399 -46.32 -61.88 -98.03
C GLY A 399 -46.45 -61.00 -99.27
N ASP A 400 -46.70 -61.66 -100.38
CA ASP A 400 -46.74 -61.07 -101.71
C ASP A 400 -47.75 -61.81 -102.59
N PHE A 401 -48.32 -61.09 -103.56
CA PHE A 401 -49.27 -61.65 -104.51
C PHE A 401 -49.09 -61.04 -105.91
N GLY A 402 -49.57 -61.74 -106.92
CA GLY A 402 -49.49 -61.30 -108.32
C GLY A 402 -50.70 -60.44 -108.70
N VAL A 403 -50.47 -59.36 -109.46
CA VAL A 403 -51.51 -58.50 -110.03
C VAL A 403 -51.22 -58.28 -111.51
N ARG A 404 -52.26 -58.14 -112.34
CA ARG A 404 -52.14 -57.71 -113.73
C ARG A 404 -52.87 -56.38 -113.94
N PRO A 405 -52.25 -55.36 -114.55
CA PRO A 405 -52.89 -54.10 -114.92
C PRO A 405 -53.96 -54.34 -115.99
N VAL A 406 -55.13 -53.73 -115.81
CA VAL A 406 -56.23 -53.77 -116.79
C VAL A 406 -56.27 -52.43 -117.52
N GLY A 407 -56.35 -52.44 -118.85
CA GLY A 407 -56.45 -51.24 -119.69
C GLY A 407 -57.90 -50.76 -119.78
N ASP A 408 -58.10 -49.43 -119.78
CA ASP A 408 -59.41 -48.77 -119.71
C ASP A 408 -60.38 -49.25 -120.81
N GLY A 409 -61.36 -50.05 -120.39
CA GLY A 409 -62.55 -50.46 -121.15
C GLY A 409 -63.80 -50.13 -120.33
N ALA A 410 -64.76 -49.47 -120.97
CA ALA A 410 -65.98 -48.90 -120.41
C ALA A 410 -66.92 -49.90 -119.70
N ASP A 411 -67.84 -49.32 -118.90
CA ASP A 411 -69.00 -49.88 -118.20
C ASP A 411 -68.77 -50.73 -116.94
N ASP A 412 -68.83 -50.06 -115.77
CA ASP A 412 -69.90 -50.32 -114.79
C ASP A 412 -69.88 -49.22 -113.70
N ALA A 413 -70.91 -48.37 -113.68
CA ALA A 413 -71.17 -47.50 -112.54
C ALA A 413 -71.88 -48.31 -111.44
N PRO A 414 -71.62 -48.00 -110.16
CA PRO A 414 -72.76 -47.66 -109.32
C PRO A 414 -72.51 -46.45 -108.42
N GLU A 415 -73.51 -45.56 -108.38
CA GLU A 415 -73.76 -44.59 -107.31
C GLU A 415 -74.23 -45.30 -105.99
N PRO A 416 -74.71 -44.59 -104.95
CA PRO A 416 -74.03 -43.67 -104.02
C PRO A 416 -74.26 -44.11 -102.55
N ARG A 417 -73.58 -43.55 -101.52
CA ARG A 417 -74.12 -43.56 -100.13
C ARG A 417 -73.47 -42.63 -99.09
N THR A 418 -74.28 -41.64 -98.68
CA THR A 418 -74.64 -41.22 -97.30
C THR A 418 -73.58 -40.78 -96.28
N THR A 419 -73.60 -39.46 -96.00
CA THR A 419 -73.76 -38.80 -94.69
C THR A 419 -73.40 -39.54 -93.38
N ARG A 420 -72.63 -38.85 -92.51
CA ARG A 420 -73.00 -38.70 -91.09
C ARG A 420 -72.36 -37.49 -90.40
N THR A 421 -73.17 -36.82 -89.60
CA THR A 421 -72.96 -35.52 -88.95
C THR A 421 -72.80 -35.68 -87.43
N ARG A 422 -71.91 -34.88 -86.80
CA ARG A 422 -71.88 -34.36 -85.39
C ARG A 422 -71.84 -35.37 -84.21
N PRO A 423 -71.65 -34.95 -82.92
CA PRO A 423 -71.43 -33.61 -82.33
C PRO A 423 -70.34 -33.48 -81.22
N THR A 424 -70.23 -32.23 -80.78
CA THR A 424 -69.68 -31.58 -79.56
C THR A 424 -69.91 -32.21 -78.18
N GLY A 425 -69.02 -31.87 -77.24
CA GLY A 425 -69.21 -31.73 -75.78
C GLY A 425 -67.82 -31.57 -75.13
N ASP A 426 -67.35 -30.45 -74.58
CA ASP A 426 -67.90 -29.40 -73.69
C ASP A 426 -68.21 -29.90 -72.26
N GLY A 427 -67.73 -29.15 -71.25
CA GLY A 427 -67.87 -29.51 -69.83
C GLY A 427 -66.63 -29.19 -68.96
N THR A 428 -66.16 -27.94 -68.84
CA THR A 428 -66.58 -26.92 -67.83
C THR A 428 -66.07 -27.24 -66.41
N SER A 429 -65.40 -26.33 -65.69
CA SER A 429 -66.01 -25.38 -64.73
C SER A 429 -64.98 -25.10 -63.62
N ALA A 430 -64.85 -23.98 -62.92
CA ALA A 430 -65.38 -22.62 -63.01
C ALA A 430 -64.58 -21.75 -62.02
N ALA A 431 -64.46 -20.47 -62.33
CA ALA A 431 -64.11 -19.41 -61.39
C ALA A 431 -65.39 -18.70 -60.92
N ARG A 432 -65.41 -18.19 -59.68
CA ARG A 432 -66.37 -17.17 -59.26
C ARG A 432 -65.69 -16.09 -58.41
N LYS A 433 -65.92 -14.85 -58.85
CA LYS A 433 -65.66 -13.56 -58.19
C LYS A 433 -66.56 -13.35 -56.97
N ALA A 434 -66.12 -12.48 -56.06
CA ALA A 434 -66.98 -11.51 -55.40
C ALA A 434 -66.20 -10.20 -55.13
N ALA A 435 -66.92 -9.08 -55.13
CA ALA A 435 -66.45 -7.71 -55.11
C ALA A 435 -66.55 -7.06 -53.70
N ARG A 436 -65.66 -6.07 -53.44
CA ARG A 436 -65.79 -4.71 -52.83
C ARG A 436 -67.15 -4.27 -52.18
N PRO A 437 -67.25 -3.20 -51.31
CA PRO A 437 -66.29 -2.09 -51.06
C PRO A 437 -66.29 -1.36 -49.67
N THR A 438 -65.45 -0.29 -49.62
CA THR A 438 -65.49 0.99 -48.85
C THR A 438 -65.26 1.07 -47.33
N ALA A 439 -64.26 1.85 -46.90
CA ALA A 439 -64.42 3.19 -46.27
C ALA A 439 -63.07 3.88 -45.98
N ARG A 440 -63.14 5.14 -45.51
CA ARG A 440 -62.26 6.32 -45.68
C ARG A 440 -61.21 6.52 -44.55
N ALA A 441 -60.21 7.36 -44.88
CA ALA A 441 -59.65 8.48 -44.07
C ALA A 441 -58.33 8.32 -43.26
N THR A 442 -57.31 9.11 -43.70
CA THR A 442 -56.33 9.96 -42.96
C THR A 442 -55.70 9.44 -41.65
N THR A 443 -54.37 9.37 -41.48
CA THR A 443 -53.50 10.54 -41.23
C THR A 443 -52.02 10.14 -41.18
N SER A 444 -51.17 10.97 -41.78
CA SER A 444 -49.74 11.07 -41.54
C SER A 444 -49.46 11.91 -40.28
N ARG A 445 -48.70 11.39 -39.30
CA ARG A 445 -47.83 12.12 -38.33
C ARG A 445 -47.41 11.18 -37.19
N LYS A 446 -46.44 10.29 -37.42
CA LYS A 446 -45.70 9.61 -36.33
C LYS A 446 -44.43 8.90 -36.82
N ALA A 447 -43.46 9.66 -37.34
CA ALA A 447 -42.14 9.11 -37.65
C ALA A 447 -40.96 10.08 -37.42
N ALA A 448 -41.21 11.31 -36.98
CA ALA A 448 -40.16 12.34 -36.83
C ALA A 448 -39.79 12.69 -35.38
N ALA A 449 -40.42 12.09 -34.36
CA ALA A 449 -40.24 12.49 -32.96
C ALA A 449 -39.32 11.57 -32.12
N ALA A 450 -38.77 10.48 -32.69
CA ALA A 450 -37.99 9.50 -31.93
C ALA A 450 -36.47 9.53 -32.19
N ARG A 451 -35.96 10.44 -33.04
CA ARG A 451 -34.53 10.53 -33.37
C ARG A 451 -33.79 11.70 -32.69
N ASN A 452 -34.49 12.72 -32.22
CA ASN A 452 -33.85 13.90 -31.59
C ASN A 452 -33.66 13.80 -30.07
N ALA A 453 -34.16 12.75 -29.41
CA ALA A 453 -33.98 12.55 -27.97
C ALA A 453 -32.65 11.85 -27.62
N THR A 454 -32.03 11.15 -28.57
CA THR A 454 -30.84 10.32 -28.35
C THR A 454 -29.51 11.06 -28.58
N GLU A 455 -29.50 12.17 -29.33
CA GLU A 455 -28.28 12.98 -29.54
C GLU A 455 -28.01 14.00 -28.41
N ALA A 456 -29.04 14.42 -27.67
CA ALA A 456 -28.87 15.37 -26.57
C ALA A 456 -28.22 14.73 -25.32
N ALA A 457 -28.47 13.44 -25.07
CA ALA A 457 -27.91 12.71 -23.93
C ALA A 457 -26.42 12.39 -24.07
N VAL A 458 -25.92 12.21 -25.30
CA VAL A 458 -24.52 11.86 -25.57
C VAL A 458 -23.59 13.08 -25.42
N LYS A 459 -24.06 14.29 -25.77
CA LYS A 459 -23.27 15.53 -25.62
C LYS A 459 -23.10 15.99 -24.16
N GLN A 460 -24.03 15.64 -23.26
CA GLN A 460 -23.90 15.97 -21.83
C GLN A 460 -22.95 15.03 -21.07
N GLY A 461 -22.81 13.76 -21.50
CA GLY A 461 -21.87 12.81 -20.91
C GLY A 461 -20.40 13.14 -21.19
N VAL A 462 -20.09 13.61 -22.41
CA VAL A 462 -18.71 13.92 -22.82
C VAL A 462 -18.15 15.18 -22.15
N LYS A 463 -18.99 16.20 -21.88
CA LYS A 463 -18.57 17.40 -21.12
C LYS A 463 -18.26 17.12 -19.65
N LYS A 464 -18.92 16.12 -19.04
CA LYS A 464 -18.71 15.78 -17.62
C LYS A 464 -17.45 14.95 -17.39
N ALA A 465 -17.00 14.20 -18.40
CA ALA A 465 -15.74 13.44 -18.37
C ALA A 465 -14.50 14.33 -18.57
N ALA A 466 -14.59 15.37 -19.41
CA ALA A 466 -13.46 16.30 -19.64
C ALA A 466 -13.13 17.18 -18.42
N ALA A 467 -14.13 17.56 -17.62
CA ALA A 467 -13.93 18.36 -16.41
C ALA A 467 -13.28 17.57 -15.25
N ALA A 468 -13.42 16.23 -15.22
CA ALA A 468 -12.86 15.38 -14.18
C ALA A 468 -11.36 15.05 -14.41
N THR A 469 -10.89 15.16 -15.66
CA THR A 469 -9.47 14.92 -16.01
C THR A 469 -8.63 16.17 -15.73
N ALA A 470 -9.15 17.38 -16.00
CA ALA A 470 -8.44 18.63 -15.74
C ALA A 470 -8.18 18.92 -14.24
N ALA A 471 -8.99 18.34 -13.33
CA ALA A 471 -8.79 18.48 -11.89
C ALA A 471 -7.73 17.52 -11.31
N ARG A 472 -7.30 16.50 -12.05
CA ARG A 472 -6.26 15.54 -11.62
C ARG A 472 -4.84 15.97 -11.99
N ASP A 473 -4.69 16.77 -13.05
CA ASP A 473 -3.38 17.23 -13.53
C ASP A 473 -2.87 18.49 -12.78
N ALA A 474 -3.74 19.21 -12.06
CA ALA A 474 -3.35 20.35 -11.23
C ALA A 474 -2.72 19.93 -9.88
N ASP A 475 -3.02 18.74 -9.38
CA ASP A 475 -2.58 18.28 -8.04
C ASP A 475 -1.23 17.52 -8.09
N THR A 476 -0.72 17.21 -9.29
CA THR A 476 0.56 16.52 -9.51
C THR A 476 1.73 17.46 -9.80
N SER A 477 1.49 18.76 -9.99
CA SER A 477 2.55 19.76 -10.26
C SER A 477 3.25 20.28 -8.99
N THR A 478 2.68 20.09 -7.80
CA THR A 478 3.21 20.63 -6.54
C THR A 478 4.08 19.64 -5.76
N ALA A 479 4.17 18.38 -6.20
CA ALA A 479 4.88 17.31 -5.50
C ALA A 479 6.25 16.93 -6.11
N LYS A 480 6.73 17.62 -7.15
CA LYS A 480 8.00 17.29 -7.84
C LYS A 480 9.11 18.33 -7.65
N LYS A 481 9.26 18.83 -6.42
CA LYS A 481 10.36 19.75 -6.08
C LYS A 481 10.87 19.55 -4.64
N ALA A 482 11.31 18.35 -4.29
CA ALA A 482 12.23 18.12 -3.18
C ALA A 482 12.85 16.71 -3.22
N ALA A 483 14.17 16.66 -3.09
CA ALA A 483 15.02 15.55 -2.64
C ALA A 483 15.26 14.36 -3.61
N THR A 484 16.31 14.51 -4.41
CA THR A 484 17.19 13.42 -4.88
C THR A 484 18.48 13.51 -4.07
N PRO A 485 18.97 12.47 -3.36
CA PRO A 485 20.33 12.47 -2.81
C PRO A 485 21.34 12.03 -3.88
N PRO A 486 22.61 12.50 -3.81
CA PRO A 486 23.64 12.12 -4.76
C PRO A 486 24.13 10.70 -4.47
N VAL A 487 24.38 9.94 -5.54
CA VAL A 487 25.05 8.64 -5.49
C VAL A 487 26.55 8.88 -5.66
N GLU A 488 27.34 8.55 -4.64
CA GLU A 488 28.80 8.47 -4.71
C GLU A 488 29.22 7.11 -5.31
N PRO A 489 30.27 7.06 -6.14
CA PRO A 489 30.73 5.81 -6.76
C PRO A 489 31.64 5.00 -5.84
N LEU A 490 31.43 3.67 -5.84
CA LEU A 490 32.31 2.67 -5.20
C LEU A 490 33.73 2.67 -5.81
N PRO A 491 34.78 2.39 -5.01
CA PRO A 491 36.15 2.33 -5.50
C PRO A 491 36.45 1.00 -6.21
N LEU A 492 37.34 1.09 -7.20
CA LEU A 492 37.94 -0.01 -7.93
C LEU A 492 39.02 -0.71 -7.08
N ASP A 493 38.97 -2.04 -7.00
CA ASP A 493 40.06 -2.89 -6.48
C ASP A 493 41.29 -2.85 -7.41
N PRO A 494 42.53 -2.79 -6.89
CA PRO A 494 43.73 -2.98 -7.69
C PRO A 494 44.25 -4.44 -7.65
N GLU A 495 44.51 -4.93 -8.86
CA GLU A 495 45.66 -5.74 -9.27
C GLU A 495 46.00 -7.06 -8.53
N THR A 496 45.63 -8.15 -9.19
CA THR A 496 46.41 -9.39 -9.24
C THR A 496 47.52 -9.22 -10.28
N ALA A 497 48.74 -8.90 -9.84
CA ALA A 497 49.93 -8.92 -10.67
C ALA A 497 50.62 -10.29 -10.56
N ARG A 498 50.87 -10.85 -11.75
CA ARG A 498 51.54 -12.11 -12.05
C ARG A 498 52.98 -12.09 -11.53
N GLY A 499 53.37 -13.16 -10.83
CA GLY A 499 54.77 -13.55 -10.71
C GLY A 499 54.99 -14.77 -11.61
N ASP A 500 55.85 -14.63 -12.62
CA ASP A 500 56.84 -15.65 -12.95
C ASP A 500 57.93 -15.08 -13.88
N ASP A 501 59.10 -15.69 -13.79
CA ASP A 501 60.27 -15.63 -14.69
C ASP A 501 61.28 -14.46 -14.57
N GLY A 502 62.36 -14.76 -13.83
CA GLY A 502 63.69 -14.91 -14.44
C GLY A 502 64.60 -13.69 -14.47
N SER A 503 65.57 -13.64 -13.54
CA SER A 503 66.96 -13.30 -13.90
C SER A 503 67.94 -13.79 -12.85
N ASP A 504 68.89 -14.53 -13.37
CA ASP A 504 70.07 -15.12 -12.78
C ASP A 504 71.17 -14.05 -12.61
N GLY A 505 72.10 -14.31 -11.68
CA GLY A 505 73.44 -13.69 -11.68
C GLY A 505 73.77 -12.68 -10.59
N GLY A 506 74.64 -13.10 -9.67
CA GLY A 506 75.90 -12.37 -9.45
C GLY A 506 76.13 -11.66 -8.11
N ASP A 507 76.86 -12.38 -7.25
CA ASP A 507 78.01 -11.93 -6.46
C ASP A 507 77.92 -11.03 -5.20
N ASP A 508 78.65 -11.55 -4.21
CA ASP A 508 79.55 -10.90 -3.26
C ASP A 508 79.07 -10.12 -2.02
N THR A 509 78.99 -10.89 -0.91
CA THR A 509 79.72 -10.75 0.38
C THR A 509 79.62 -9.41 1.19
N PRO A 510 80.09 -9.33 2.46
CA PRO A 510 79.22 -9.22 3.63
C PRO A 510 79.57 -7.97 4.50
N THR A 511 79.32 -8.02 5.82
CA THR A 511 79.68 -7.05 6.89
C THR A 511 78.62 -5.94 7.07
N SER A 512 77.98 -5.70 8.23
CA SER A 512 78.28 -5.97 9.63
C SER A 512 77.00 -6.08 10.46
#